data_AF-A0A9W8RKS7-F1
#
_entry.id   AF-A0A9W8RKS7-F1
#
_cell.length_a   1.000
_cell.length_b   1.000
_cell.length_c   1.000
_cell.angle_alpha   90.00
_cell.angle_beta   90.00
_cell.angle_gamma   90.00
#
_symmetry.space_group_name_H-M   'P 1'
#
loop_
_entity.id
_entity.type
_entity.pdbx_description
1 polymer ?
#
loop_
_entity_poly.entity_id
_entity_poly.type
_entity_poly.pdbx_seq_one_letter_code
_entity_poly.pdbx_strand_id
1 'polypeptide(L)'
;MSGIEVVGLIGSIVGIVQFIGEASKAIKNAKDLPDAFQEVGDKIPLVRHTLHNVEKHIDDEAGQGAYQDIKTILESCNEKGRQLERIFDAVAPSGKTSRIKRYALAVKILGKGKLVEVLAKGMIEDVHLLVLNHAARAATGDQIAKLANAIQKLSDIEPSLPEEDSIGQIHYGSGDNVAGNKYGGNHNEIKEIHGNPYFGNVTQHVHPEPKAGLSRSQRCLKSLAFGGMDNRPSEIKTEAAGTCRWLLQHKEFQKWKSRDQSLLWIKGKPGSGKSILLRYARDNIIATPKDKFEPLVLSFFFHGRGTELQKTPEGMFRSLLCQIQSEFPKALKALESAFEWQEAVSGKNSDDWQWRTSELRQYFHSSLWQVLKTHPVQLFVDALDECGEENAQSLAEEFSSLLQRPSKAHTKQLQICFTCRHYPILNLRSVPEICIDKENQGDIALFVETQLSSFHERTGSTVAEYISDHAEGVFLWAFLVVKKVLDLDRQHTASEIIEAEVRKVPQTLDELYIEMVQKMDQHSIALTECICFALRPLSLEELHYAIANYYDYDFRSSPEGAIQEKKPYRGAAMLNDIQILSCGLAEHKPHSDVVHSRTLPAFDGLSALLSRGGEKV
;
A
#
# COMPACT_ATOMS: atom_id res chain seq x y z
N MET A 1 -32.80 -13.30 6.59
CA MET A 1 -31.52 -13.42 7.32
C MET A 1 -31.87 -13.82 8.73
N SER A 2 -31.28 -14.90 9.24
CA SER A 2 -31.80 -15.56 10.45
C SER A 2 -31.14 -15.03 11.72
N GLY A 3 -31.94 -14.81 12.77
CA GLY A 3 -31.46 -14.50 14.14
C GLY A 3 -30.40 -15.47 14.67
N ILE A 4 -30.31 -16.68 14.09
CA ILE A 4 -29.25 -17.67 14.34
C ILE A 4 -27.84 -17.10 14.13
N GLU A 5 -27.61 -16.27 13.10
CA GLU A 5 -26.28 -15.68 12.84
C GLU A 5 -25.89 -14.67 13.94
N VAL A 6 -26.87 -13.87 14.38
CA VAL A 6 -26.70 -12.88 15.45
C VAL A 6 -26.38 -13.57 16.78
N VAL A 7 -27.11 -14.64 17.11
CA VAL A 7 -26.84 -15.46 18.31
C VAL A 7 -25.45 -16.09 18.24
N GLY A 8 -25.04 -16.60 17.07
CA GLY A 8 -23.69 -17.14 16.86
C GLY A 8 -22.58 -16.12 17.09
N LEU A 9 -22.76 -14.88 16.61
CA LEU A 9 -21.82 -13.77 16.85
C LEU A 9 -21.76 -13.38 18.34
N ILE A 10 -22.91 -13.29 19.01
CA ILE A 10 -22.96 -13.03 20.45
C ILE A 10 -22.18 -14.10 21.22
N GLY A 11 -22.38 -15.39 20.90
CA GLY A 11 -21.65 -16.49 21.52
C GLY A 11 -20.12 -16.38 21.33
N SER A 12 -19.67 -16.04 20.12
CA SER A 12 -18.25 -15.78 19.82
C SER A 12 -17.66 -14.67 20.70
N ILE A 13 -18.35 -13.53 20.78
CA ILE A 13 -17.88 -12.37 21.56
C ILE A 13 -17.86 -12.70 23.06
N VAL A 14 -18.88 -13.41 23.57
CA VAL A 14 -18.93 -13.84 24.97
C VAL A 14 -17.74 -14.74 25.31
N GLY A 15 -17.35 -15.66 24.42
CA GLY A 15 -16.17 -16.51 24.60
C GLY A 15 -14.87 -15.71 24.68
N ILE A 16 -14.68 -14.75 23.77
CA ILE A 16 -13.52 -13.85 23.74
C ILE A 16 -13.42 -13.03 25.04
N VAL A 17 -14.54 -12.42 25.47
CA VAL A 17 -14.60 -11.61 26.68
C VAL A 17 -14.28 -12.44 27.93
N GLN A 18 -14.72 -13.71 27.95
CA GLN A 18 -14.39 -14.62 29.03
C GLN A 18 -12.88 -14.93 29.08
N PHE A 19 -12.28 -15.24 27.93
CA PHE A 19 -10.84 -15.45 27.83
C PHE A 19 -10.06 -14.24 28.33
N ILE A 20 -10.40 -13.02 27.87
CA ILE A 20 -9.75 -11.78 28.29
C ILE A 20 -9.89 -11.57 29.81
N GLY A 21 -11.06 -11.85 30.38
CA GLY A 21 -11.28 -11.76 31.82
C GLY A 21 -10.44 -12.74 32.63
N GLU A 22 -10.19 -13.95 32.12
CA GLU A 22 -9.30 -14.95 32.74
C GLU A 22 -7.83 -14.58 32.59
N ALA A 23 -7.41 -14.16 31.39
CA ALA A 23 -6.06 -13.69 31.11
C ALA A 23 -5.70 -12.45 31.95
N SER A 24 -6.63 -11.50 32.10
CA SER A 24 -6.45 -10.31 32.94
C SER A 24 -6.22 -10.68 34.42
N LYS A 25 -6.98 -11.65 34.95
CA LYS A 25 -6.75 -12.15 36.32
C LYS A 25 -5.36 -12.78 36.48
N ALA A 26 -4.88 -13.50 35.46
CA ALA A 26 -3.56 -14.13 35.48
C ALA A 26 -2.40 -13.11 35.47
N ILE A 27 -2.62 -11.91 34.92
CA ILE A 27 -1.62 -10.84 34.85
C ILE A 27 -1.86 -9.70 35.86
N LYS A 28 -2.86 -9.81 36.74
CA LYS A 28 -3.31 -8.73 37.65
C LYS A 28 -2.19 -8.11 38.49
N ASN A 29 -1.17 -8.87 38.87
CA ASN A 29 -0.04 -8.40 39.69
C ASN A 29 1.26 -8.19 38.89
N ALA A 30 1.18 -8.17 37.56
CA ALA A 30 2.34 -7.92 36.69
C ALA A 30 2.76 -6.45 36.77
N LYS A 31 3.91 -6.17 37.40
CA LYS A 31 4.47 -4.81 37.48
C LYS A 31 5.07 -4.31 36.16
N ASP A 32 5.21 -5.20 35.18
CA ASP A 32 5.82 -4.93 33.87
C ASP A 32 4.79 -4.67 32.77
N LEU A 33 3.55 -4.35 33.12
CA LEU A 33 2.48 -3.99 32.19
C LEU A 33 1.82 -2.67 32.60
N PRO A 34 1.31 -1.88 31.63
CA PRO A 34 0.58 -0.64 31.91
C PRO A 34 -0.73 -0.89 32.66
N ASP A 35 -1.16 0.11 33.45
CA ASP A 35 -2.42 0.08 34.22
C ASP A 35 -3.66 -0.14 33.32
N ALA A 36 -3.55 0.22 32.04
CA ALA A 36 -4.57 -0.06 31.02
C ALA A 36 -5.03 -1.53 31.00
N PHE A 37 -4.14 -2.51 31.25
CA PHE A 37 -4.52 -3.93 31.28
C PHE A 37 -5.44 -4.28 32.44
N GLN A 38 -5.25 -3.63 33.60
CA GLN A 38 -6.11 -3.80 34.76
C GLN A 38 -7.47 -3.14 34.52
N GLU A 39 -7.47 -1.90 34.00
CA GLU A 39 -8.72 -1.19 33.74
C GLU A 39 -9.57 -1.93 32.69
N VAL A 40 -8.96 -2.41 31.60
CA VAL A 40 -9.63 -3.23 30.59
C VAL A 40 -10.19 -4.51 31.22
N GLY A 41 -9.40 -5.20 32.06
CA GLY A 41 -9.84 -6.38 32.80
C GLY A 41 -11.08 -6.17 33.67
N ASP A 42 -11.17 -5.01 34.30
CA ASP A 42 -12.28 -4.65 35.19
C ASP A 42 -13.55 -4.26 34.41
N LYS A 43 -13.42 -3.70 33.20
CA LYS A 43 -14.55 -3.19 32.41
C LYS A 43 -15.08 -4.17 31.37
N ILE A 44 -14.23 -5.02 30.80
CA ILE A 44 -14.61 -6.00 29.78
C ILE A 44 -15.74 -6.97 30.22
N PRO A 45 -15.85 -7.41 31.48
CA PRO A 45 -16.99 -8.23 31.94
C PRO A 45 -18.37 -7.58 31.76
N LEU A 46 -18.44 -6.24 31.67
CA LEU A 46 -19.67 -5.50 31.38
C LEU A 46 -20.22 -5.85 29.99
N VAL A 47 -19.34 -6.05 29.00
CA VAL A 47 -19.73 -6.43 27.63
C VAL A 47 -20.48 -7.75 27.63
N ARG A 48 -19.95 -8.76 28.34
CA ARG A 48 -20.59 -10.09 28.45
C ARG A 48 -21.99 -10.00 29.05
N HIS A 49 -22.12 -9.27 30.15
CA HIS A 49 -23.40 -9.15 30.85
C HIS A 49 -24.46 -8.49 29.96
N THR A 50 -24.05 -7.46 29.21
CA THR A 50 -24.93 -6.76 28.27
C THR A 50 -25.31 -7.64 27.08
N LEU A 51 -24.35 -8.32 26.45
CA LEU A 51 -24.61 -9.17 25.29
C LEU A 51 -25.51 -10.36 25.61
N HIS A 52 -25.39 -10.95 26.81
CA HIS A 52 -26.29 -12.02 27.24
C HIS A 52 -27.73 -11.51 27.51
N ASN A 53 -27.89 -10.23 27.86
CA ASN A 53 -29.21 -9.63 27.91
C ASN A 53 -29.76 -9.36 26.51
N VAL A 54 -28.91 -8.93 25.57
CA VAL A 54 -29.29 -8.75 24.16
C VAL A 54 -29.76 -10.07 23.56
N GLU A 55 -28.99 -11.14 23.76
CA GLU A 55 -29.34 -12.50 23.32
C GLU A 55 -30.74 -12.95 23.80
N LYS A 56 -31.15 -12.56 25.01
CA LYS A 56 -32.45 -12.94 25.60
C LYS A 56 -33.64 -12.12 25.10
N HIS A 57 -33.41 -10.93 24.53
CA HIS A 57 -34.47 -10.00 24.16
C HIS A 57 -34.47 -9.62 22.67
N ILE A 58 -33.63 -10.28 21.85
CA ILE A 58 -33.74 -10.22 20.40
C ILE A 58 -35.11 -10.79 20.01
N ASP A 59 -35.94 -9.93 19.44
CA ASP A 59 -37.34 -10.19 19.10
C ASP A 59 -37.43 -11.01 17.79
N ASP A 60 -37.98 -12.22 17.83
CA ASP A 60 -38.15 -13.09 16.64
C ASP A 60 -39.01 -12.41 15.53
N GLU A 61 -39.76 -11.34 15.87
CA GLU A 61 -40.58 -10.55 14.95
C GLU A 61 -39.86 -9.33 14.33
N ALA A 62 -38.58 -9.08 14.65
CA ALA A 62 -37.86 -7.92 14.12
C ALA A 62 -37.70 -7.99 12.59
N GLY A 63 -37.98 -6.88 11.89
CA GLY A 63 -37.88 -6.80 10.44
C GLY A 63 -36.45 -7.08 9.93
N GLN A 64 -36.33 -7.64 8.72
CA GLN A 64 -35.06 -8.08 8.13
C GLN A 64 -33.94 -7.02 8.06
N GLY A 65 -34.30 -5.72 8.06
CA GLY A 65 -33.34 -4.61 8.12
C GLY A 65 -32.68 -4.41 9.49
N ALA A 66 -33.42 -4.59 10.58
CA ALA A 66 -32.88 -4.41 11.93
C ALA A 66 -31.82 -5.46 12.29
N TYR A 67 -31.97 -6.68 11.77
CA TYR A 67 -30.98 -7.75 11.93
C TYR A 67 -29.65 -7.47 11.22
N GLN A 68 -29.67 -6.74 10.10
CA GLN A 68 -28.45 -6.39 9.36
C GLN A 68 -27.63 -5.32 10.09
N ASP A 69 -28.30 -4.34 10.69
CA ASP A 69 -27.63 -3.30 11.50
C ASP A 69 -27.02 -3.91 12.77
N ILE A 70 -27.77 -4.78 13.46
CA ILE A 70 -27.28 -5.51 14.63
C ILE A 70 -26.07 -6.39 14.27
N LYS A 71 -26.13 -7.10 13.14
CA LYS A 71 -25.04 -7.94 12.65
C LYS A 71 -23.77 -7.13 12.40
N THR A 72 -23.87 -6.00 11.71
CA THR A 72 -22.72 -5.13 11.40
C THR A 72 -22.03 -4.64 12.67
N ILE A 73 -22.81 -4.25 13.69
CA ILE A 73 -22.29 -3.83 15.00
C ILE A 73 -21.59 -5.00 15.71
N LEU A 74 -22.18 -6.20 15.70
CA LEU A 74 -21.60 -7.38 16.33
C LEU A 74 -20.33 -7.87 15.62
N GLU A 75 -20.25 -7.79 14.29
CA GLU A 75 -19.05 -8.11 13.52
C GLU A 75 -17.89 -7.16 13.88
N SER A 76 -18.17 -5.86 13.93
CA SER A 76 -17.23 -4.83 14.41
C SER A 76 -16.72 -5.12 15.84
N CYS A 77 -17.64 -5.47 16.74
CA CYS A 77 -17.33 -5.80 18.14
C CYS A 77 -16.48 -7.09 18.26
N ASN A 78 -16.82 -8.12 17.48
CA ASN A 78 -16.10 -9.39 17.44
C ASN A 78 -14.68 -9.22 16.92
N GLU A 79 -14.47 -8.39 15.89
CA GLU A 79 -13.14 -8.11 15.37
C GLU A 79 -12.26 -7.40 16.40
N LYS A 80 -12.77 -6.36 17.05
CA LYS A 80 -12.04 -5.68 18.15
C LYS A 80 -11.73 -6.64 19.30
N GLY A 81 -12.68 -7.51 19.63
CA GLY A 81 -12.50 -8.56 20.64
C GLY A 81 -11.36 -9.52 20.29
N ARG A 82 -11.28 -10.01 19.04
CA ARG A 82 -10.20 -10.91 18.59
C ARG A 82 -8.83 -10.24 18.62
N GLN A 83 -8.76 -8.95 18.26
CA GLN A 83 -7.52 -8.17 18.36
C GLN A 83 -7.09 -8.01 19.83
N LEU A 84 -8.05 -7.79 20.74
CA LEU A 84 -7.79 -7.70 22.17
C LEU A 84 -7.36 -9.05 22.76
N GLU A 85 -7.98 -10.16 22.36
CA GLU A 85 -7.59 -11.52 22.73
C GLU A 85 -6.13 -11.81 22.36
N ARG A 86 -5.70 -11.45 21.15
CA ARG A 86 -4.29 -11.59 20.71
C ARG A 86 -3.32 -10.81 21.59
N ILE A 87 -3.70 -9.61 22.04
CA ILE A 87 -2.87 -8.80 22.96
C ILE A 87 -2.75 -9.50 24.31
N PHE A 88 -3.85 -10.00 24.87
CA PHE A 88 -3.85 -10.68 26.16
C PHE A 88 -3.10 -12.02 26.13
N ASP A 89 -3.19 -12.75 25.02
CA ASP A 89 -2.42 -13.98 24.80
C ASP A 89 -0.91 -13.67 24.67
N ALA A 90 -0.55 -12.61 23.94
CA ALA A 90 0.83 -12.19 23.79
C ALA A 90 1.52 -11.79 25.10
N VAL A 91 0.77 -11.32 26.10
CA VAL A 91 1.31 -10.96 27.43
C VAL A 91 1.13 -12.04 28.49
N ALA A 92 0.51 -13.18 28.13
CA ALA A 92 0.33 -14.32 29.02
C ALA A 92 1.68 -14.79 29.58
N PRO A 93 1.74 -15.43 30.76
CA PRO A 93 3.00 -15.91 31.33
C PRO A 93 3.70 -16.93 30.40
N SER A 94 4.70 -16.48 29.63
CA SER A 94 5.54 -17.31 28.76
C SER A 94 6.98 -16.76 28.80
N GLY A 95 7.95 -17.64 28.60
CA GLY A 95 9.37 -17.57 29.03
C GLY A 95 10.17 -16.27 28.79
N LYS A 96 11.39 -16.38 28.26
CA LYS A 96 12.54 -15.46 28.46
C LYS A 96 12.34 -13.97 28.12
N THR A 97 11.22 -13.54 27.55
CA THR A 97 10.96 -12.17 27.07
C THR A 97 9.95 -11.43 27.96
N SER A 98 10.28 -10.20 28.36
CA SER A 98 9.40 -9.33 29.16
C SER A 98 8.03 -9.11 28.51
N ARG A 99 6.96 -9.01 29.32
CA ARG A 99 5.59 -8.84 28.85
C ARG A 99 5.40 -7.53 28.08
N ILE A 100 6.02 -6.43 28.51
CA ILE A 100 5.92 -5.14 27.80
C ILE A 100 6.50 -5.23 26.38
N LYS A 101 7.58 -5.99 26.18
CA LYS A 101 8.17 -6.19 24.84
C LYS A 101 7.26 -7.03 23.95
N ARG A 102 6.64 -8.07 24.50
CA ARG A 102 5.66 -8.89 23.78
C ARG A 102 4.39 -8.10 23.46
N TYR A 103 3.97 -7.22 24.37
CA TYR A 103 2.88 -6.28 24.15
C TYR A 103 3.18 -5.32 23.00
N ALA A 104 4.34 -4.65 23.04
CA ALA A 104 4.76 -3.72 21.99
C ALA A 104 4.84 -4.41 20.61
N LEU A 105 5.34 -5.65 20.56
CA LEU A 105 5.36 -6.44 19.34
C LEU A 105 3.94 -6.78 18.85
N ALA A 106 3.04 -7.21 19.74
CA ALA A 106 1.66 -7.52 19.39
C ALA A 106 0.94 -6.28 18.83
N VAL A 107 1.08 -5.12 19.45
CA VAL A 107 0.53 -3.86 18.95
C VAL A 107 1.15 -3.46 17.61
N LYS A 108 2.46 -3.65 17.43
CA LYS A 108 3.14 -3.37 16.16
C LYS A 108 2.62 -4.24 15.02
N ILE A 109 2.29 -5.50 15.29
CA ILE A 109 1.68 -6.42 14.32
C ILE A 109 0.24 -6.00 13.98
N LEU A 110 -0.53 -5.53 14.98
CA LEU A 110 -1.93 -5.12 14.81
C LEU A 110 -2.10 -3.71 14.21
N GLY A 111 -1.12 -2.82 14.38
CA GLY A 111 -1.11 -1.44 13.90
C GLY A 111 -1.26 -0.37 15.00
N LYS A 112 -0.76 0.85 14.76
CA LYS A 112 -0.59 1.92 15.76
C LYS A 112 -1.86 2.32 16.55
N GLY A 113 -3.05 2.09 16.01
CA GLY A 113 -4.33 2.40 16.68
C GLY A 113 -4.94 1.24 17.48
N LYS A 114 -4.22 0.12 17.65
CA LYS A 114 -4.73 -1.13 18.24
C LYS A 114 -4.18 -1.37 19.64
N LEU A 115 -4.11 -0.30 20.44
CA LEU A 115 -3.74 -0.37 21.85
C LEU A 115 -4.84 -1.07 22.67
N VAL A 116 -4.45 -1.65 23.81
CA VAL A 116 -5.35 -2.44 24.67
C VAL A 116 -6.58 -1.63 25.12
N GLU A 117 -6.39 -0.36 25.51
CA GLU A 117 -7.44 0.56 25.93
C GLU A 117 -8.32 1.04 24.77
N VAL A 118 -7.73 1.26 23.59
CA VAL A 118 -8.45 1.73 22.40
C VAL A 118 -9.38 0.64 21.86
N LEU A 119 -8.88 -0.60 21.81
CA LEU A 119 -9.67 -1.76 21.38
C LEU A 119 -10.81 -2.06 22.36
N ALA A 120 -10.52 -2.05 23.66
CA ALA A 120 -11.54 -2.27 24.68
C ALA A 120 -12.61 -1.17 24.67
N LYS A 121 -12.21 0.10 24.51
CA LYS A 121 -13.14 1.22 24.36
C LYS A 121 -14.04 1.03 23.15
N GLY A 122 -13.47 0.79 21.98
CA GLY A 122 -14.24 0.59 20.75
C GLY A 122 -15.22 -0.59 20.84
N MET A 123 -14.83 -1.66 21.52
CA MET A 123 -15.70 -2.82 21.76
C MET A 123 -16.89 -2.45 22.67
N ILE A 124 -16.65 -1.65 23.72
CA ILE A 124 -17.71 -1.16 24.61
C ILE A 124 -18.61 -0.14 23.88
N GLU A 125 -18.07 0.68 22.99
CA GLU A 125 -18.84 1.59 22.12
C GLU A 125 -19.77 0.83 21.16
N ASP A 126 -19.30 -0.26 20.53
CA ASP A 126 -20.15 -1.10 19.69
C ASP A 126 -21.31 -1.69 20.51
N VAL A 127 -21.02 -2.18 21.73
CA VAL A 127 -22.04 -2.75 22.63
C VAL A 127 -23.00 -1.67 23.14
N HIS A 128 -22.50 -0.45 23.35
CA HIS A 128 -23.32 0.70 23.69
C HIS A 128 -24.26 1.08 22.55
N LEU A 129 -23.78 1.08 21.31
CA LEU A 129 -24.59 1.32 20.11
C LEU A 129 -25.64 0.21 19.93
N LEU A 130 -25.28 -1.04 20.20
CA LEU A 130 -26.18 -2.18 20.14
C LEU A 130 -27.36 -2.03 21.11
N VAL A 131 -27.13 -1.57 22.35
CA VAL A 131 -28.22 -1.40 23.33
C VAL A 131 -29.06 -0.14 23.09
N LEU A 132 -28.52 0.87 22.41
CA LEU A 132 -29.27 2.03 21.96
C LEU A 132 -30.15 1.72 20.72
N ASN A 133 -29.86 0.63 20.02
CA ASN A 133 -30.69 0.18 18.91
C ASN A 133 -32.05 -0.34 19.44
N HIS A 134 -33.14 0.29 18.99
CA HIS A 134 -34.51 -0.03 19.42
C HIS A 134 -34.92 -1.49 19.17
N ALA A 135 -34.24 -2.21 18.28
CA ALA A 135 -34.49 -3.63 17.99
C ALA A 135 -33.90 -4.59 19.04
N ALA A 136 -32.91 -4.16 19.83
CA ALA A 136 -32.26 -5.03 20.82
C ALA A 136 -33.07 -5.16 22.14
N ARG A 137 -33.92 -4.18 22.49
CA ARG A 137 -34.85 -4.15 23.65
C ARG A 137 -34.30 -4.71 24.99
N ALA A 138 -32.99 -4.68 25.22
CA ALA A 138 -32.35 -5.55 26.20
C ALA A 138 -31.72 -4.86 27.42
N ALA A 139 -31.48 -3.55 27.38
CA ALA A 139 -30.70 -2.87 28.40
C ALA A 139 -31.55 -1.96 29.29
N THR A 140 -31.33 -2.06 30.60
CA THR A 140 -31.87 -1.10 31.56
C THR A 140 -31.10 0.22 31.47
N GLY A 141 -31.72 1.34 31.87
CA GLY A 141 -31.03 2.65 31.90
C GLY A 141 -29.74 2.64 32.74
N ASP A 142 -29.67 1.78 33.76
CA ASP A 142 -28.47 1.53 34.56
C ASP A 142 -27.33 0.85 33.76
N GLN A 143 -27.63 -0.09 32.87
CA GLN A 143 -26.62 -0.73 32.01
C GLN A 143 -26.06 0.24 30.97
N ILE A 144 -26.92 1.08 30.38
CA ILE A 144 -26.51 2.13 29.44
C ILE A 144 -25.56 3.12 30.14
N ALA A 145 -25.89 3.52 31.38
CA ALA A 145 -25.04 4.41 32.17
C ALA A 145 -23.70 3.77 32.55
N LYS A 146 -23.68 2.47 32.88
CA LYS A 146 -22.44 1.73 33.16
C LYS A 146 -21.53 1.64 31.94
N LEU A 147 -22.09 1.40 30.74
CA LEU A 147 -21.33 1.37 29.49
C LEU A 147 -20.74 2.75 29.16
N ALA A 148 -21.55 3.81 29.29
CA ALA A 148 -21.07 5.18 29.09
C ALA A 148 -19.94 5.56 30.05
N ASN A 149 -20.04 5.16 31.33
CA ASN A 149 -18.97 5.38 32.32
C ASN A 149 -17.68 4.63 31.94
N ALA A 150 -17.79 3.38 31.47
CA ALA A 150 -16.65 2.60 31.04
C ALA A 150 -15.95 3.20 29.81
N ILE A 151 -16.71 3.71 28.83
CA ILE A 151 -16.17 4.42 27.65
C ILE A 151 -15.39 5.67 28.09
N GLN A 152 -15.97 6.46 28.99
CA GLN A 152 -15.32 7.67 29.49
C GLN A 152 -14.00 7.32 30.20
N LYS A 153 -14.02 6.35 31.12
CA LYS A 153 -12.82 5.94 31.85
C LYS A 153 -11.69 5.43 30.97
N LEU A 154 -12.00 4.64 29.93
CA LEU A 154 -10.99 4.17 28.97
C LEU A 154 -10.49 5.29 28.04
N SER A 155 -11.27 6.37 27.87
CA SER A 155 -10.84 7.55 27.11
C SER A 155 -9.85 8.42 27.89
N ASP A 156 -9.95 8.41 29.23
CA ASP A 156 -9.14 9.24 30.12
C ASP A 156 -7.82 8.55 30.55
N ILE A 157 -7.56 7.33 30.08
CA ILE A 157 -6.33 6.59 30.36
C ILE A 157 -5.17 7.09 29.51
N GLU A 158 -3.99 7.21 30.13
CA GLU A 158 -2.75 7.48 29.40
C GLU A 158 -2.42 6.33 28.44
N PRO A 159 -1.91 6.63 27.22
CA PRO A 159 -1.58 5.62 26.23
C PRO A 159 -0.67 4.53 26.79
N SER A 160 -1.06 3.27 26.61
CA SER A 160 -0.34 2.13 27.17
C SER A 160 1.02 1.86 26.52
N LEU A 161 1.32 2.51 25.39
CA LEU A 161 2.65 2.58 24.77
C LEU A 161 2.93 4.01 24.32
N PRO A 162 4.17 4.52 24.46
CA PRO A 162 4.57 5.80 23.90
C PRO A 162 4.53 5.78 22.37
N GLU A 163 4.25 6.93 21.74
CA GLU A 163 4.16 7.08 20.28
C GLU A 163 5.51 6.93 19.56
N GLU A 164 6.63 6.85 20.30
CA GLU A 164 8.00 6.78 19.78
C GLU A 164 8.74 5.50 20.19
N ASP A 165 9.10 4.71 19.19
CA ASP A 165 10.28 3.83 19.22
C ASP A 165 11.10 4.10 17.94
N SER A 166 11.52 5.36 17.80
CA SER A 166 12.63 5.75 16.94
C SER A 166 13.92 5.42 17.68
N ILE A 167 14.37 4.16 17.64
CA ILE A 167 15.76 3.86 18.00
C ILE A 167 16.64 4.46 16.91
N GLY A 168 17.18 5.64 17.15
CA GLY A 168 18.23 6.23 16.34
C GLY A 168 19.44 5.31 16.30
N GLN A 169 19.66 4.65 15.16
CA GLN A 169 20.96 4.05 14.86
C GLN A 169 21.94 5.19 14.56
N ILE A 170 22.82 5.45 15.51
CA ILE A 170 24.01 6.28 15.32
C ILE A 170 25.00 5.44 14.51
N HIS A 171 25.06 5.66 13.19
CA HIS A 171 26.13 5.10 12.35
C HIS A 171 27.33 6.05 12.34
N TYR A 172 28.39 5.70 13.06
CA TYR A 172 29.75 6.12 12.73
C TYR A 172 30.23 5.27 11.55
N GLY A 173 30.34 5.88 10.36
CA GLY A 173 30.89 5.25 9.17
C GLY A 173 31.79 6.24 8.44
N SER A 174 33.11 6.03 8.57
CA SER A 174 34.13 6.78 7.86
C SER A 174 34.00 6.54 6.36
N GLY A 175 34.02 7.62 5.57
CA GLY A 175 33.90 7.53 4.12
C GLY A 175 35.20 7.06 3.48
N ASP A 176 35.08 6.09 2.58
CA ASP A 176 36.11 5.79 1.58
C ASP A 176 35.55 6.03 0.18
N ASN A 177 36.22 6.93 -0.53
CA ASN A 177 36.00 7.24 -1.93
C ASN A 177 36.51 6.10 -2.81
N VAL A 178 35.73 5.66 -3.80
CA VAL A 178 36.28 5.02 -4.99
C VAL A 178 35.63 5.59 -6.24
N ALA A 179 36.47 6.20 -7.05
CA ALA A 179 36.20 6.70 -8.39
C ALA A 179 35.98 5.55 -9.39
N GLY A 180 35.10 5.78 -10.37
CA GLY A 180 34.89 4.91 -11.52
C GLY A 180 34.29 5.71 -12.68
N ASN A 181 34.93 5.66 -13.83
CA ASN A 181 34.95 6.70 -14.87
C ASN A 181 34.08 6.34 -16.11
N LYS A 182 33.89 7.33 -17.01
CA LYS A 182 33.65 7.25 -18.49
C LYS A 182 32.21 6.96 -19.00
N TYR A 183 31.66 7.53 -20.10
CA TYR A 183 32.07 8.38 -21.25
C TYR A 183 30.85 9.27 -21.63
N GLY A 184 30.97 10.53 -22.06
CA GLY A 184 31.39 11.06 -23.37
C GLY A 184 30.47 12.27 -23.67
N GLY A 185 30.79 13.33 -24.39
CA GLY A 185 31.88 13.76 -25.26
C GLY A 185 31.22 14.75 -26.23
N ASN A 186 31.64 16.03 -26.26
CA ASN A 186 31.58 16.85 -27.46
C ASN A 186 32.47 18.09 -27.34
N HIS A 187 33.27 18.28 -28.38
CA HIS A 187 34.22 19.37 -28.61
C HIS A 187 33.51 20.69 -28.97
N ASN A 188 34.13 21.82 -28.63
CA ASN A 188 34.53 22.80 -29.63
C ASN A 188 35.72 23.65 -29.14
N GLU A 189 36.57 23.96 -30.10
CA GLU A 189 37.92 24.53 -30.04
C GLU A 189 37.99 25.95 -29.46
N ILE A 190 39.16 26.36 -28.94
CA ILE A 190 39.95 27.53 -29.39
C ILE A 190 41.35 27.53 -28.71
N LYS A 191 42.36 27.44 -29.59
CA LYS A 191 43.73 28.01 -29.63
C LYS A 191 44.64 28.02 -28.38
N GLU A 192 45.80 27.39 -28.61
CA GLU A 192 47.06 27.39 -27.86
C GLU A 192 47.57 28.78 -27.45
N ILE A 193 48.24 28.85 -26.30
CA ILE A 193 49.56 29.50 -26.09
C ILE A 193 50.25 28.86 -24.87
N HIS A 194 51.55 28.66 -25.03
CA HIS A 194 52.50 27.91 -24.20
C HIS A 194 52.70 28.42 -22.75
N GLY A 195 53.02 27.48 -21.83
CA GLY A 195 53.71 27.78 -20.57
C GLY A 195 53.58 26.68 -19.52
N ASN A 196 54.66 25.90 -19.32
CA ASN A 196 54.78 24.91 -18.26
C ASN A 196 54.98 25.60 -16.89
N PRO A 197 54.26 25.22 -15.80
CA PRO A 197 54.27 25.96 -14.54
C PRO A 197 55.38 25.49 -13.57
N TYR A 198 56.10 26.44 -12.98
CA TYR A 198 56.85 26.24 -11.74
C TYR A 198 56.08 26.84 -10.57
N PHE A 199 56.00 26.06 -9.49
CA PHE A 199 55.32 26.34 -8.23
C PHE A 199 55.93 27.54 -7.49
N GLY A 200 55.06 28.43 -7.00
CA GLY A 200 55.37 29.45 -6.00
C GLY A 200 54.07 29.99 -5.39
N ASN A 201 53.86 29.77 -4.09
CA ASN A 201 52.65 30.12 -3.36
C ASN A 201 52.39 31.63 -3.35
N VAL A 202 51.26 32.06 -3.90
CA VAL A 202 50.64 33.35 -3.57
C VAL A 202 49.22 33.05 -3.11
N THR A 203 49.00 33.24 -1.81
CA THR A 203 47.69 33.26 -1.16
C THR A 203 46.84 34.38 -1.75
N GLN A 204 45.95 34.05 -2.69
CA GLN A 204 44.75 34.86 -2.94
C GLN A 204 43.63 34.29 -2.10
N HIS A 205 43.22 35.06 -1.09
CA HIS A 205 41.97 34.89 -0.38
C HIS A 205 40.81 34.99 -1.38
N VAL A 206 40.39 33.85 -1.93
CA VAL A 206 39.06 33.72 -2.50
C VAL A 206 38.12 33.60 -1.31
N HIS A 207 37.47 34.72 -0.97
CA HIS A 207 36.29 34.68 -0.14
C HIS A 207 35.31 33.69 -0.78
N PRO A 208 34.86 32.63 -0.08
CA PRO A 208 33.76 31.84 -0.58
C PRO A 208 32.55 32.77 -0.63
N GLU A 209 31.99 32.97 -1.83
CA GLU A 209 30.65 33.55 -1.92
C GLU A 209 29.71 32.75 -1.02
N PRO A 210 28.87 33.42 -0.21
CA PRO A 210 27.92 32.72 0.64
C PRO A 210 26.99 31.92 -0.26
N LYS A 211 26.91 30.59 -0.04
CA LYS A 211 25.90 29.73 -0.66
C LYS A 211 24.54 30.39 -0.42
N ALA A 212 23.93 30.95 -1.47
CA ALA A 212 22.61 31.57 -1.36
C ALA A 212 21.64 30.55 -0.74
N GLY A 213 21.01 30.92 0.38
CA GLY A 213 20.03 30.06 1.02
C GLY A 213 18.89 29.71 0.08
N LEU A 214 18.26 28.54 0.28
CA LEU A 214 17.09 28.13 -0.49
C LEU A 214 16.02 29.23 -0.48
N SER A 215 15.42 29.50 -1.64
CA SER A 215 14.30 30.43 -1.73
C SER A 215 13.13 29.93 -0.88
N ARG A 216 12.21 30.84 -0.49
CA ARG A 216 11.00 30.47 0.24
C ARG A 216 10.22 29.36 -0.46
N SER A 217 10.07 29.48 -1.77
CA SER A 217 9.40 28.49 -2.60
C SER A 217 10.09 27.11 -2.54
N GLN A 218 11.42 27.09 -2.61
CA GLN A 218 12.21 25.86 -2.50
C GLN A 218 12.12 25.21 -1.12
N ARG A 219 12.12 26.00 -0.04
CA ARG A 219 11.94 25.47 1.34
C ARG A 219 10.54 24.90 1.54
N CYS A 220 9.53 25.60 1.03
CA CYS A 220 8.16 25.13 1.07
C CYS A 220 7.98 23.81 0.30
N LEU A 221 8.54 23.72 -0.92
CA LEU A 221 8.58 22.48 -1.69
C LEU A 221 9.30 21.34 -0.95
N LYS A 222 10.43 21.65 -0.31
CA LYS A 222 11.18 20.66 0.48
C LYS A 222 10.33 20.11 1.64
N SER A 223 9.44 20.90 2.24
CA SER A 223 8.51 20.44 3.28
C SER A 223 7.41 19.51 2.77
N LEU A 224 7.06 19.61 1.48
CA LEU A 224 6.08 18.73 0.83
C LEU A 224 6.74 17.44 0.33
N ALA A 225 7.99 17.54 -0.15
CA ALA A 225 8.76 16.43 -0.69
C ALA A 225 8.91 15.26 0.30
N PHE A 226 8.84 14.03 -0.21
CA PHE A 226 9.09 12.81 0.56
C PHE A 226 9.82 11.77 -0.29
N GLY A 227 10.52 10.85 0.37
CA GLY A 227 11.24 9.77 -0.30
C GLY A 227 10.30 8.87 -1.09
N GLY A 228 10.55 8.73 -2.39
CA GLY A 228 9.74 7.89 -3.28
C GLY A 228 8.53 8.58 -3.92
N MET A 229 8.39 9.90 -3.80
CA MET A 229 7.30 10.70 -4.36
C MET A 229 7.07 10.45 -5.87
N ASP A 230 8.14 10.26 -6.64
CA ASP A 230 8.07 10.05 -8.11
C ASP A 230 8.54 8.65 -8.55
N ASN A 231 8.85 7.75 -7.61
CA ASN A 231 9.43 6.44 -7.93
C ASN A 231 8.44 5.55 -8.67
N ARG A 232 7.17 5.53 -8.23
CA ARG A 232 6.19 4.56 -8.72
C ARG A 232 5.93 4.66 -10.23
N PRO A 233 5.70 5.85 -10.83
CA PRO A 233 5.61 5.99 -12.28
C PRO A 233 6.79 5.38 -13.05
N SER A 234 8.01 5.52 -12.53
CA SER A 234 9.24 5.00 -13.17
C SER A 234 9.42 3.49 -13.01
N GLU A 235 8.82 2.89 -11.98
CA GLU A 235 8.88 1.45 -11.71
C GLU A 235 7.87 0.63 -12.52
N ILE A 236 6.82 1.28 -13.04
CA ILE A 236 5.80 0.64 -13.86
C ILE A 236 6.44 0.32 -15.21
N LYS A 237 6.42 -0.97 -15.57
CA LYS A 237 6.96 -1.43 -16.85
C LYS A 237 6.29 -0.73 -18.03
N THR A 238 7.06 -0.57 -19.10
CA THR A 238 6.50 -0.22 -20.40
C THR A 238 5.52 -1.29 -20.86
N GLU A 239 4.49 -0.86 -21.57
CA GLU A 239 3.53 -1.76 -22.21
C GLU A 239 4.25 -2.65 -23.22
N ALA A 240 3.72 -3.86 -23.44
CA ALA A 240 4.22 -4.70 -24.50
C ALA A 240 3.96 -4.03 -25.85
N ALA A 241 4.88 -4.17 -26.81
CA ALA A 241 4.78 -3.52 -28.10
C ALA A 241 3.42 -3.83 -28.77
N GLY A 242 2.68 -2.78 -29.12
CA GLY A 242 1.38 -2.91 -29.79
C GLY A 242 0.17 -3.00 -28.85
N THR A 243 0.37 -3.19 -27.54
CA THR A 243 -0.72 -3.27 -26.55
C THR A 243 -1.21 -1.87 -26.11
N CYS A 244 -2.31 -1.82 -25.35
CA CYS A 244 -2.95 -0.62 -24.78
C CYS A 244 -3.56 0.37 -25.79
N ARG A 245 -3.29 0.20 -27.10
CA ARG A 245 -3.76 1.10 -28.17
C ARG A 245 -5.27 1.23 -28.24
N TRP A 246 -5.98 0.16 -27.90
CA TRP A 246 -7.45 0.11 -27.93
C TRP A 246 -8.09 1.18 -27.03
N LEU A 247 -7.43 1.56 -25.92
CA LEU A 247 -7.99 2.53 -24.98
C LEU A 247 -8.23 3.88 -25.65
N LEU A 248 -7.29 4.32 -26.50
CA LEU A 248 -7.41 5.58 -27.20
C LEU A 248 -8.59 5.58 -28.18
N GLN A 249 -9.10 4.43 -28.60
CA GLN A 249 -10.27 4.32 -29.48
C GLN A 249 -11.54 3.99 -28.69
N HIS A 250 -11.42 3.66 -27.40
CA HIS A 250 -12.54 3.25 -26.57
C HIS A 250 -13.55 4.40 -26.38
N LYS A 251 -14.84 4.09 -26.59
CA LYS A 251 -15.93 5.08 -26.60
C LYS A 251 -15.98 5.94 -25.33
N GLU A 252 -15.90 5.31 -24.15
CA GLU A 252 -15.97 6.06 -22.89
C GLU A 252 -14.69 6.88 -22.63
N PHE A 253 -13.53 6.45 -23.14
CA PHE A 253 -12.29 7.23 -23.05
C PHE A 253 -12.36 8.47 -23.94
N GLN A 254 -12.84 8.32 -25.17
CA GLN A 254 -13.05 9.44 -26.10
C GLN A 254 -14.07 10.44 -25.55
N LYS A 255 -15.18 9.94 -24.99
CA LYS A 255 -16.21 10.77 -24.35
C LYS A 255 -15.70 11.50 -23.11
N TRP A 256 -14.82 10.86 -22.33
CA TRP A 256 -14.14 11.51 -21.22
C TRP A 256 -13.23 12.64 -21.72
N LYS A 257 -12.42 12.37 -22.76
CA LYS A 257 -11.49 13.33 -23.35
C LYS A 257 -12.18 14.51 -24.05
N SER A 258 -13.40 14.34 -24.56
CA SER A 258 -14.12 15.39 -25.28
C SER A 258 -14.96 16.33 -24.40
N ARG A 259 -15.17 15.99 -23.12
CA ARG A 259 -16.01 16.77 -22.19
C ARG A 259 -15.16 17.75 -21.40
N ASP A 260 -15.73 18.93 -21.13
CA ASP A 260 -15.05 19.97 -20.36
C ASP A 260 -14.83 19.58 -18.90
N GLN A 261 -15.81 18.92 -18.28
CA GLN A 261 -15.74 18.41 -16.92
C GLN A 261 -16.10 16.92 -16.96
N SER A 262 -15.14 16.05 -16.69
CA SER A 262 -15.35 14.61 -16.81
C SER A 262 -14.54 13.80 -15.80
N LEU A 263 -15.17 12.72 -15.31
CA LEU A 263 -14.56 11.68 -14.51
C LEU A 263 -14.57 10.39 -15.32
N LEU A 264 -13.49 9.63 -15.31
CA LEU A 264 -13.41 8.29 -15.88
C LEU A 264 -12.88 7.33 -14.83
N TRP A 265 -13.62 6.25 -14.62
CA TRP A 265 -13.22 5.17 -13.74
C TRP A 265 -12.81 3.95 -14.57
N ILE A 266 -11.54 3.55 -14.46
CA ILE A 266 -11.03 2.31 -15.05
C ILE A 266 -10.95 1.25 -13.94
N LYS A 267 -11.75 0.19 -14.03
CA LYS A 267 -11.76 -0.90 -13.06
C LYS A 267 -11.28 -2.22 -13.63
N GLY A 268 -10.85 -3.11 -12.75
CA GLY A 268 -10.48 -4.48 -13.11
C GLY A 268 -9.83 -5.30 -12.01
N LYS A 269 -9.69 -6.60 -12.28
CA LYS A 269 -9.02 -7.59 -11.43
C LYS A 269 -7.57 -7.18 -11.09
N PRO A 270 -7.00 -7.63 -9.97
CA PRO A 270 -5.55 -7.55 -9.73
C PRO A 270 -4.78 -8.17 -10.91
N GLY A 271 -3.69 -7.54 -11.32
CA GLY A 271 -2.86 -8.06 -12.43
C GLY A 271 -3.44 -7.91 -13.84
N SER A 272 -4.57 -7.23 -14.04
CA SER A 272 -5.17 -7.05 -15.38
C SER A 272 -4.51 -5.99 -16.27
N GLY A 273 -3.54 -5.23 -15.74
CA GLY A 273 -2.77 -4.23 -16.50
C GLY A 273 -3.19 -2.76 -16.30
N LYS A 274 -4.09 -2.46 -15.33
CA LYS A 274 -4.59 -1.09 -15.06
C LYS A 274 -3.51 -0.01 -14.99
N SER A 275 -2.46 -0.22 -14.18
CA SER A 275 -1.38 0.76 -14.00
C SER A 275 -0.61 1.03 -15.30
N ILE A 276 -0.36 -0.02 -16.10
CA ILE A 276 0.28 0.10 -17.42
C ILE A 276 -0.63 0.88 -18.36
N LEU A 277 -1.93 0.57 -18.36
CA LEU A 277 -2.92 1.21 -19.21
C LEU A 277 -3.09 2.71 -18.87
N LEU A 278 -3.14 3.08 -17.58
CA LEU A 278 -3.24 4.47 -17.15
C LEU A 278 -1.98 5.26 -17.48
N ARG A 279 -0.80 4.66 -17.27
CA ARG A 279 0.49 5.25 -17.67
C ARG A 279 0.53 5.49 -19.18
N TYR A 280 0.13 4.50 -19.99
CA TYR A 280 0.05 4.63 -21.44
C TYR A 280 -0.87 5.78 -21.88
N ALA A 281 -2.02 5.94 -21.24
CA ALA A 281 -2.96 7.02 -21.51
C ALA A 281 -2.35 8.40 -21.21
N ARG A 282 -1.72 8.54 -20.04
CA ARG A 282 -1.03 9.76 -19.61
C ARG A 282 0.11 10.12 -20.56
N ASP A 283 0.97 9.16 -20.87
CA ASP A 283 2.16 9.37 -21.71
C ASP A 283 1.77 9.75 -23.15
N ASN A 284 0.70 9.16 -23.70
CA ASN A 284 0.15 9.56 -25.00
C ASN A 284 -0.36 11.00 -25.01
N ILE A 285 -1.03 11.42 -23.94
CA ILE A 285 -1.54 12.78 -23.79
C ILE A 285 -0.40 13.80 -23.71
N ILE A 286 0.68 13.46 -23.01
CA ILE A 286 1.89 14.29 -22.94
C ILE A 286 2.54 14.39 -24.32
N ALA A 287 2.65 13.28 -25.06
CA ALA A 287 3.33 13.19 -26.34
C ALA A 287 2.55 13.76 -27.56
N THR A 288 1.24 13.96 -27.44
CA THR A 288 0.42 14.46 -28.56
C THR A 288 0.72 15.94 -28.84
N PRO A 289 1.09 16.34 -30.07
CA PRO A 289 1.33 17.75 -30.44
C PRO A 289 0.09 18.62 -30.20
N LYS A 290 0.29 19.84 -29.68
CA LYS A 290 -0.78 20.62 -29.04
C LYS A 290 -1.12 21.92 -29.77
N ASP A 291 -2.38 22.34 -29.60
CA ASP A 291 -2.91 23.68 -29.93
C ASP A 291 -2.52 24.72 -28.84
N LYS A 292 -3.02 25.98 -28.95
CA LYS A 292 -2.65 27.17 -28.15
C LYS A 292 -2.62 27.07 -26.60
N PHE A 293 -3.21 26.05 -25.96
CA PHE A 293 -3.20 25.91 -24.50
C PHE A 293 -2.89 24.47 -24.07
N GLU A 294 -1.69 24.25 -23.57
CA GLU A 294 -1.24 22.96 -23.05
C GLU A 294 -1.95 22.62 -21.73
N PRO A 295 -2.58 21.43 -21.59
CA PRO A 295 -3.15 21.00 -20.32
C PRO A 295 -2.02 20.72 -19.31
N LEU A 296 -2.22 21.15 -18.06
CA LEU A 296 -1.42 20.67 -16.94
C LEU A 296 -1.78 19.21 -16.68
N VAL A 297 -0.84 18.30 -16.88
CA VAL A 297 -1.00 16.88 -16.58
C VAL A 297 -0.47 16.60 -15.19
N LEU A 298 -1.36 16.23 -14.28
CA LEU A 298 -1.04 15.81 -12.93
C LEU A 298 -1.19 14.30 -12.81
N SER A 299 -0.32 13.65 -12.05
CA SER A 299 -0.49 12.23 -11.78
C SER A 299 0.00 11.79 -10.41
N PHE A 300 -0.69 10.82 -9.81
CA PHE A 300 -0.23 10.13 -8.62
C PHE A 300 -0.54 8.64 -8.74
N PHE A 301 0.41 7.80 -8.32
CA PHE A 301 0.26 6.36 -8.39
C PHE A 301 0.38 5.82 -6.98
N PHE A 302 -0.75 5.39 -6.40
CA PHE A 302 -0.71 4.77 -5.09
C PHE A 302 0.16 3.52 -5.14
N HIS A 303 0.88 3.29 -4.05
CA HIS A 303 1.69 2.10 -3.86
C HIS A 303 1.46 1.54 -2.48
N GLY A 304 0.54 0.58 -2.35
CA GLY A 304 0.12 -0.03 -1.09
C GLY A 304 1.25 -0.76 -0.35
N ARG A 305 2.33 -1.12 -1.06
CA ARG A 305 3.56 -1.69 -0.47
C ARG A 305 4.67 -0.66 -0.30
N GLY A 306 4.44 0.59 -0.68
CA GLY A 306 5.40 1.67 -0.57
C GLY A 306 5.52 2.21 0.85
N THR A 307 6.18 3.36 0.96
CA THR A 307 6.20 4.14 2.21
C THR A 307 4.80 4.66 2.55
N GLU A 308 4.57 5.05 3.81
CA GLU A 308 3.26 5.56 4.27
C GLU A 308 2.69 6.67 3.37
N LEU A 309 3.52 7.62 2.93
CA LEU A 309 3.08 8.69 2.05
C LEU A 309 2.75 8.20 0.63
N GLN A 310 3.34 7.10 0.14
CA GLN A 310 3.00 6.54 -1.17
C GLN A 310 1.63 5.82 -1.19
N LYS A 311 1.05 5.53 -0.03
CA LYS A 311 -0.27 4.86 0.10
C LYS A 311 -1.34 5.70 0.80
N THR A 312 -1.15 7.01 0.93
CA THR A 312 -2.10 7.88 1.66
C THR A 312 -2.51 9.11 0.86
N PRO A 313 -3.72 9.66 1.10
CA PRO A 313 -4.16 10.92 0.50
C PRO A 313 -3.20 12.09 0.79
N GLU A 314 -2.52 12.07 1.94
CA GLU A 314 -1.52 13.08 2.29
C GLU A 314 -0.38 13.13 1.28
N GLY A 315 0.24 11.98 0.98
CA GLY A 315 1.31 11.95 -0.01
C GLY A 315 0.82 12.23 -1.43
N MET A 316 -0.43 11.85 -1.76
CA MET A 316 -1.07 12.27 -3.01
C MET A 316 -1.12 13.79 -3.12
N PHE A 317 -1.71 14.49 -2.14
CA PHE A 317 -1.83 15.95 -2.20
C PHE A 317 -0.47 16.64 -2.17
N ARG A 318 0.50 16.16 -1.38
CA ARG A 318 1.89 16.67 -1.40
C ARG A 318 2.50 16.57 -2.81
N SER A 319 2.41 15.41 -3.46
CA SER A 319 2.95 15.18 -4.80
C SER A 319 2.27 16.08 -5.84
N LEU A 320 0.93 16.14 -5.82
CA LEU A 320 0.16 16.98 -6.75
C LEU A 320 0.48 18.47 -6.58
N LEU A 321 0.68 18.94 -5.35
CA LEU A 321 1.10 20.32 -5.08
C LEU A 321 2.51 20.59 -5.62
N CYS A 322 3.47 19.68 -5.42
CA CYS A 322 4.81 19.80 -6.02
C CYS A 322 4.77 19.89 -7.55
N GLN A 323 3.91 19.09 -8.19
CA GLN A 323 3.71 19.12 -9.65
C GLN A 323 3.10 20.45 -10.10
N ILE A 324 2.06 20.95 -9.42
CA ILE A 324 1.49 22.26 -9.73
C ILE A 324 2.53 23.37 -9.53
N GLN A 325 3.37 23.30 -8.49
CA GLN A 325 4.36 24.32 -8.24
C GLN A 325 5.42 24.42 -9.33
N SER A 326 5.81 23.27 -9.90
CA SER A 326 6.84 23.21 -10.94
C SER A 326 6.40 23.94 -12.22
N GLU A 327 5.12 23.85 -12.56
CA GLU A 327 4.55 24.44 -13.78
C GLU A 327 3.86 25.80 -13.54
N PHE A 328 3.23 25.97 -12.38
CA PHE A 328 2.44 27.15 -12.01
C PHE A 328 2.77 27.68 -10.60
N PRO A 329 3.99 28.22 -10.36
CA PRO A 329 4.42 28.67 -9.03
C PRO A 329 3.47 29.68 -8.36
N LYS A 330 2.81 30.53 -9.16
CA LYS A 330 1.87 31.55 -8.66
C LYS A 330 0.61 30.94 -8.04
N ALA A 331 0.27 29.70 -8.36
CA ALA A 331 -0.92 29.03 -7.85
C ALA A 331 -0.80 28.60 -6.38
N LEU A 332 0.42 28.50 -5.83
CA LEU A 332 0.65 28.07 -4.44
C LEU A 332 1.01 29.21 -3.48
N LYS A 333 0.86 30.48 -3.88
CA LYS A 333 1.17 31.63 -2.99
C LYS A 333 0.53 31.53 -1.60
N ALA A 334 -0.70 31.01 -1.52
CA ALA A 334 -1.39 30.81 -0.24
C ALA A 334 -0.68 29.75 0.64
N LEU A 335 -0.26 28.64 0.04
CA LEU A 335 0.49 27.58 0.70
C LEU A 335 1.89 28.08 1.12
N GLU A 336 2.57 28.81 0.25
CA GLU A 336 3.87 29.43 0.56
C GLU A 336 3.76 30.42 1.73
N SER A 337 2.63 31.13 1.88
CA SER A 337 2.37 32.07 2.99
C SER A 337 2.06 31.36 4.29
N ALA A 338 1.30 30.27 4.23
CA ALA A 338 1.06 29.44 5.39
C ALA A 338 2.36 28.81 5.90
N PHE A 339 3.20 28.30 5.00
CA PHE A 339 4.52 27.78 5.33
C PHE A 339 5.41 28.85 5.98
N GLU A 340 5.44 30.06 5.45
CA GLU A 340 6.22 31.16 6.04
C GLU A 340 5.74 31.53 7.45
N TRP A 341 4.42 31.56 7.67
CA TRP A 341 3.87 31.79 9.01
C TRP A 341 4.28 30.69 9.98
N GLN A 342 4.25 29.42 9.56
CA GLN A 342 4.68 28.29 10.38
C GLN A 342 6.18 28.34 10.69
N GLU A 343 7.02 28.67 9.72
CA GLU A 343 8.47 28.87 9.96
C GLU A 343 8.75 30.02 10.92
N ALA A 344 7.93 31.08 10.89
CA ALA A 344 8.06 32.22 11.80
C ALA A 344 7.65 31.87 13.24
N VAL A 345 6.64 31.02 13.41
CA VAL A 345 6.12 30.60 14.73
C VAL A 345 6.97 29.50 15.35
N SER A 346 7.38 28.50 14.56
CA SER A 346 8.08 27.31 15.04
C SER A 346 9.61 27.44 14.98
N GLY A 347 10.12 28.47 14.32
CA GLY A 347 11.54 28.65 14.04
C GLY A 347 12.00 27.86 12.80
N LYS A 348 13.09 28.31 12.16
CA LYS A 348 13.58 27.76 10.88
C LYS A 348 14.04 26.28 10.92
N ASN A 349 14.08 25.67 12.11
CA ASN A 349 14.61 24.33 12.36
C ASN A 349 13.62 23.43 13.12
N SER A 350 12.30 23.70 13.11
CA SER A 350 11.35 22.77 13.72
C SER A 350 11.13 21.56 12.80
N ASP A 351 11.84 20.47 13.05
CA ASP A 351 11.58 19.17 12.42
C ASP A 351 10.23 18.55 12.86
N ASP A 352 9.57 19.16 13.87
CA ASP A 352 8.34 18.64 14.49
C ASP A 352 7.05 19.07 13.77
N TRP A 353 7.09 20.10 12.91
CA TRP A 353 5.89 20.58 12.23
C TRP A 353 5.57 19.73 10.99
N GLN A 354 4.35 19.21 10.91
CA GLN A 354 3.88 18.39 9.80
C GLN A 354 2.60 18.96 9.19
N TRP A 355 2.50 18.84 7.87
CA TRP A 355 1.31 19.22 7.13
C TRP A 355 0.13 18.31 7.48
N ARG A 356 -1.03 18.90 7.78
CA ARG A 356 -2.27 18.12 7.94
C ARG A 356 -2.87 17.82 6.58
N THR A 357 -3.39 16.61 6.39
CA THR A 357 -4.04 16.19 5.14
C THR A 357 -5.18 17.14 4.72
N SER A 358 -5.96 17.65 5.67
CA SER A 358 -7.05 18.60 5.41
C SER A 358 -6.56 19.95 4.87
N GLU A 359 -5.42 20.44 5.36
CA GLU A 359 -4.78 21.67 4.88
C GLU A 359 -4.24 21.47 3.47
N LEU A 360 -3.52 20.37 3.23
CA LEU A 360 -3.01 20.01 1.90
C LEU A 360 -4.12 19.88 0.87
N ARG A 361 -5.24 19.23 1.24
CA ARG A 361 -6.46 19.14 0.42
C ARG A 361 -6.98 20.53 0.05
N GLN A 362 -7.11 21.43 1.04
CA GLN A 362 -7.58 22.80 0.81
C GLN A 362 -6.64 23.57 -0.12
N TYR A 363 -5.33 23.47 0.08
CA TYR A 363 -4.35 24.12 -0.79
C TYR A 363 -4.40 23.56 -2.20
N PHE A 364 -4.45 22.23 -2.35
CA PHE A 364 -4.58 21.57 -3.64
C PHE A 364 -5.82 22.09 -4.39
N HIS A 365 -7.00 22.12 -3.76
CA HIS A 365 -8.19 22.70 -4.37
C HIS A 365 -7.98 24.14 -4.78
N SER A 366 -7.46 24.99 -3.88
CA SER A 366 -7.26 26.40 -4.17
C SER A 366 -6.29 26.64 -5.34
N SER A 367 -5.23 25.83 -5.45
CA SER A 367 -4.23 25.90 -6.51
C SER A 367 -4.78 25.34 -7.82
N LEU A 368 -5.49 24.21 -7.78
CA LEU A 368 -6.19 23.62 -8.93
C LEU A 368 -7.14 24.64 -9.58
N TRP A 369 -7.97 25.32 -8.78
CA TRP A 369 -8.88 26.34 -9.28
C TRP A 369 -8.19 27.59 -9.81
N GLN A 370 -6.97 27.89 -9.35
CA GLN A 370 -6.16 28.98 -9.92
C GLN A 370 -5.60 28.60 -11.29
N VAL A 371 -5.09 27.37 -11.43
CA VAL A 371 -4.60 26.87 -12.72
C VAL A 371 -5.74 26.80 -13.74
N LEU A 372 -6.91 26.29 -13.33
CA LEU A 372 -8.10 26.17 -14.20
C LEU A 372 -8.61 27.52 -14.74
N LYS A 373 -8.18 28.67 -14.22
CA LYS A 373 -8.51 29.97 -14.84
C LYS A 373 -7.79 30.20 -16.16
N THR A 374 -6.64 29.59 -16.35
CA THR A 374 -5.75 29.86 -17.50
C THR A 374 -5.48 28.62 -18.34
N HIS A 375 -5.39 27.43 -17.73
CA HIS A 375 -5.02 26.19 -18.41
C HIS A 375 -5.99 25.05 -18.07
N PRO A 376 -6.28 24.15 -19.03
CA PRO A 376 -6.94 22.89 -18.73
C PRO A 376 -6.09 22.04 -17.76
N VAL A 377 -6.73 21.15 -16.99
CA VAL A 377 -6.03 20.22 -16.09
C VAL A 377 -6.53 18.80 -16.33
N GLN A 378 -5.60 17.86 -16.43
CA GLN A 378 -5.88 16.43 -16.53
C GLN A 378 -5.19 15.72 -15.36
N LEU A 379 -5.97 15.03 -14.54
CA LEU A 379 -5.50 14.35 -13.33
C LEU A 379 -5.61 12.82 -13.50
N PHE A 380 -4.50 12.12 -13.35
CA PHE A 380 -4.41 10.66 -13.38
C PHE A 380 -4.10 10.10 -11.99
N VAL A 381 -4.97 9.24 -11.45
CA VAL A 381 -4.76 8.60 -10.14
C VAL A 381 -4.81 7.08 -10.27
N ASP A 382 -3.68 6.40 -10.08
CA ASP A 382 -3.63 4.94 -10.15
C ASP A 382 -3.84 4.28 -8.79
N ALA A 383 -4.52 3.13 -8.81
CA ALA A 383 -4.71 2.20 -7.71
C ALA A 383 -5.36 2.85 -6.48
N LEU A 384 -6.50 3.53 -6.69
CA LEU A 384 -7.22 4.25 -5.63
C LEU A 384 -7.56 3.34 -4.44
N ASP A 385 -7.81 2.05 -4.67
CA ASP A 385 -8.03 1.03 -3.62
C ASP A 385 -6.84 0.86 -2.66
N GLU A 386 -5.62 1.17 -3.07
CA GLU A 386 -4.42 0.97 -2.26
C GLU A 386 -4.27 2.00 -1.13
N CYS A 387 -5.11 3.05 -1.09
CA CYS A 387 -5.14 4.00 0.02
C CYS A 387 -6.09 3.62 1.17
N GLY A 388 -6.70 2.43 1.07
CA GLY A 388 -7.71 1.94 2.00
C GLY A 388 -9.13 2.34 1.59
N GLU A 389 -10.11 1.56 2.03
CA GLU A 389 -11.49 1.67 1.55
C GLU A 389 -12.13 3.03 1.81
N GLU A 390 -12.08 3.53 3.05
CA GLU A 390 -12.68 4.82 3.42
C GLU A 390 -12.05 5.98 2.63
N ASN A 391 -10.73 5.97 2.48
CA ASN A 391 -10.00 6.98 1.71
C ASN A 391 -10.36 6.90 0.22
N ALA A 392 -10.46 5.70 -0.34
CA ALA A 392 -10.81 5.51 -1.74
C ALA A 392 -12.22 6.03 -2.04
N GLN A 393 -13.19 5.72 -1.18
CA GLN A 393 -14.56 6.24 -1.28
C GLN A 393 -14.58 7.77 -1.15
N SER A 394 -13.92 8.32 -0.12
CA SER A 394 -13.84 9.76 0.11
C SER A 394 -13.22 10.52 -1.07
N LEU A 395 -12.11 10.01 -1.62
CA LEU A 395 -11.43 10.61 -2.77
C LEU A 395 -12.26 10.50 -4.05
N ALA A 396 -12.93 9.37 -4.28
CA ALA A 396 -13.82 9.20 -5.44
C ALA A 396 -14.97 10.22 -5.40
N GLU A 397 -15.62 10.38 -4.25
CA GLU A 397 -16.66 11.39 -4.03
C GLU A 397 -16.12 12.81 -4.18
N GLU A 398 -14.93 13.08 -3.64
CA GLU A 398 -14.23 14.35 -3.77
C GLU A 398 -13.98 14.71 -5.24
N PHE A 399 -13.45 13.78 -6.05
CA PHE A 399 -13.25 13.97 -7.49
C PHE A 399 -14.56 14.22 -8.23
N SER A 400 -15.64 13.51 -7.88
CA SER A 400 -16.97 13.76 -8.43
C SER A 400 -17.47 15.17 -8.07
N SER A 401 -17.29 15.60 -6.82
CA SER A 401 -17.73 16.90 -6.33
C SER A 401 -16.99 18.07 -7.00
N LEU A 402 -15.70 17.90 -7.32
CA LEU A 402 -14.91 18.89 -8.04
C LEU A 402 -15.50 19.21 -9.41
N LEU A 403 -16.12 18.23 -10.06
CA LEU A 403 -16.69 18.35 -11.40
C LEU A 403 -18.15 18.86 -11.41
N GLN A 404 -18.87 18.73 -10.29
CA GLN A 404 -20.25 19.19 -10.16
C GLN A 404 -20.37 20.68 -9.87
N ARG A 405 -19.25 21.34 -9.56
CA ARG A 405 -19.27 22.75 -9.21
C ARG A 405 -19.70 23.57 -10.43
N PRO A 406 -20.77 24.38 -10.35
CA PRO A 406 -21.28 25.11 -11.50
C PRO A 406 -20.17 25.96 -12.08
N SER A 407 -19.87 25.72 -13.36
CA SER A 407 -18.87 26.45 -14.13
C SER A 407 -19.17 27.94 -14.00
N LYS A 408 -18.45 28.63 -13.11
CA LYS A 408 -18.30 30.08 -13.24
C LYS A 408 -17.71 30.26 -14.63
N ALA A 409 -18.27 31.15 -15.46
CA ALA A 409 -18.10 31.26 -16.91
C ALA A 409 -16.65 31.48 -17.45
N HIS A 410 -15.61 31.07 -16.70
CA HIS A 410 -14.20 31.41 -16.89
C HIS A 410 -13.23 30.27 -16.50
N THR A 411 -13.68 29.03 -16.25
CA THR A 411 -12.77 27.90 -15.99
C THR A 411 -12.55 27.06 -17.23
N LYS A 412 -11.30 26.62 -17.43
CA LYS A 412 -10.88 25.64 -18.44
C LYS A 412 -11.30 24.23 -18.04
N GLN A 413 -11.02 23.28 -18.92
CA GLN A 413 -11.44 21.88 -18.77
C GLN A 413 -10.72 21.21 -17.60
N LEU A 414 -11.46 20.39 -16.84
CA LEU A 414 -10.94 19.51 -15.79
C LEU A 414 -11.37 18.08 -16.10
N GLN A 415 -10.39 17.20 -16.31
CA GLN A 415 -10.63 15.81 -16.62
C GLN A 415 -9.87 14.94 -15.65
N ILE A 416 -10.57 14.06 -14.94
CA ILE A 416 -9.99 13.18 -13.93
C ILE A 416 -10.17 11.74 -14.41
N CYS A 417 -9.09 10.97 -14.42
CA CYS A 417 -9.10 9.54 -14.73
C CYS A 417 -8.43 8.80 -13.58
N PHE A 418 -9.11 7.81 -13.02
CA PHE A 418 -8.52 7.00 -11.96
C PHE A 418 -8.75 5.50 -12.18
N THR A 419 -7.86 4.69 -11.62
CA THR A 419 -8.01 3.23 -11.60
C THR A 419 -8.38 2.73 -10.20
N CYS A 420 -9.15 1.65 -10.15
CA CYS A 420 -9.49 0.95 -8.91
C CYS A 420 -9.69 -0.54 -9.18
N ARG A 421 -9.65 -1.38 -8.15
CA ARG A 421 -10.21 -2.74 -8.22
C ARG A 421 -11.76 -2.69 -8.23
N HIS A 422 -12.38 -3.85 -8.36
CA HIS A 422 -13.85 -4.00 -8.17
C HIS A 422 -14.30 -3.70 -6.74
N TYR A 423 -13.37 -3.83 -5.78
CA TYR A 423 -13.53 -3.47 -4.38
C TYR A 423 -12.50 -2.39 -4.01
N PRO A 424 -12.87 -1.35 -3.24
CA PRO A 424 -14.18 -1.11 -2.66
C PRO A 424 -15.25 -0.68 -3.67
N ILE A 425 -16.52 -0.86 -3.33
CA ILE A 425 -17.64 -0.41 -4.16
C ILE A 425 -17.73 1.11 -4.06
N LEU A 426 -17.34 1.81 -5.13
CA LEU A 426 -17.43 3.27 -5.20
C LEU A 426 -18.85 3.67 -5.64
N ASN A 427 -19.57 4.44 -4.81
CA ASN A 427 -20.93 4.90 -5.11
C ASN A 427 -20.93 6.13 -6.04
N LEU A 428 -20.36 5.96 -7.23
CA LEU A 428 -20.25 7.02 -8.23
C LEU A 428 -21.41 6.95 -9.23
N ARG A 429 -22.41 7.81 -9.04
CA ARG A 429 -23.54 7.91 -9.98
C ARG A 429 -23.11 8.52 -11.30
N SER A 430 -23.49 7.87 -12.41
CA SER A 430 -23.37 8.40 -13.79
C SER A 430 -21.94 8.70 -14.27
N VAL A 431 -20.94 8.04 -13.67
CA VAL A 431 -19.54 8.16 -14.09
C VAL A 431 -19.24 7.14 -15.19
N PRO A 432 -18.69 7.56 -16.35
CA PRO A 432 -18.14 6.66 -17.35
C PRO A 432 -17.19 5.63 -16.76
N GLU A 433 -17.37 4.37 -17.13
CA GLU A 433 -16.62 3.24 -16.61
C GLU A 433 -16.02 2.41 -17.74
N ILE A 434 -14.78 1.97 -17.55
CA ILE A 434 -14.12 0.98 -18.41
C ILE A 434 -13.73 -0.21 -17.54
N CYS A 435 -14.25 -1.38 -17.85
CA CYS A 435 -13.89 -2.63 -17.18
C CYS A 435 -12.83 -3.36 -18.02
N ILE A 436 -11.56 -3.21 -17.67
CA ILE A 436 -10.42 -3.73 -18.45
C ILE A 436 -10.48 -5.26 -18.64
N ASP A 437 -11.06 -5.98 -17.68
CA ASP A 437 -11.12 -7.45 -17.68
C ASP A 437 -11.89 -8.01 -18.88
N LYS A 438 -12.69 -7.19 -19.55
CA LYS A 438 -13.49 -7.56 -20.72
C LYS A 438 -12.92 -7.02 -22.04
N GLU A 439 -11.93 -6.14 -21.97
CA GLU A 439 -11.44 -5.35 -23.10
C GLU A 439 -9.99 -5.68 -23.46
N ASN A 440 -9.23 -6.30 -22.56
CA ASN A 440 -7.79 -6.56 -22.75
C ASN A 440 -7.47 -7.90 -23.43
N GLN A 441 -8.46 -8.68 -23.88
CA GLN A 441 -8.23 -10.00 -24.49
C GLN A 441 -7.29 -9.92 -25.70
N GLY A 442 -7.47 -8.92 -26.57
CA GLY A 442 -6.59 -8.72 -27.73
C GLY A 442 -5.14 -8.39 -27.34
N ASP A 443 -4.95 -7.61 -26.27
CA ASP A 443 -3.61 -7.29 -25.76
C ASP A 443 -2.94 -8.52 -25.14
N ILE A 444 -3.69 -9.35 -24.41
CA ILE A 444 -3.20 -10.61 -23.83
C ILE A 444 -2.77 -11.56 -24.95
N ALA A 445 -3.62 -11.77 -25.96
CA ALA A 445 -3.31 -12.62 -27.11
C ALA A 445 -2.04 -12.16 -27.82
N LEU A 446 -1.96 -10.86 -28.15
CA LEU A 446 -0.77 -10.27 -28.78
C LEU A 446 0.49 -10.49 -27.94
N PHE A 447 0.41 -10.31 -26.62
CA PHE A 447 1.54 -10.55 -25.71
C PHE A 447 1.98 -12.02 -25.74
N VAL A 448 1.04 -12.95 -25.58
CA VAL A 448 1.32 -14.40 -25.51
C VAL A 448 1.91 -14.89 -26.84
N GLU A 449 1.28 -14.54 -27.97
CA GLU A 449 1.75 -14.88 -29.32
C GLU A 449 3.17 -14.37 -29.56
N THR A 450 3.43 -13.11 -29.19
CA THR A 450 4.76 -12.52 -29.36
C THR A 450 5.82 -13.28 -28.54
N GLN A 451 5.53 -13.57 -27.27
CA GLN A 451 6.49 -14.24 -26.38
C GLN A 451 6.72 -15.72 -26.74
N LEU A 452 5.71 -16.40 -27.29
CA LEU A 452 5.77 -17.82 -27.62
C LEU A 452 5.97 -18.10 -29.13
N SER A 453 6.18 -17.07 -29.94
CA SER A 453 6.40 -17.17 -31.39
C SER A 453 7.43 -18.23 -31.77
N SER A 454 8.65 -18.15 -31.24
CA SER A 454 9.71 -19.13 -31.54
C SER A 454 9.42 -20.54 -31.00
N PHE A 455 8.64 -20.66 -29.92
CA PHE A 455 8.21 -21.96 -29.40
C PHE A 455 7.17 -22.59 -30.34
N HIS A 456 6.19 -21.80 -30.78
CA HIS A 456 5.17 -22.22 -31.74
C HIS A 456 5.80 -22.61 -33.09
N GLU A 457 6.69 -21.79 -33.66
CA GLU A 457 7.36 -22.08 -34.93
C GLU A 457 8.12 -23.41 -34.93
N ARG A 458 8.73 -23.76 -33.79
CA ARG A 458 9.54 -24.97 -33.65
C ARG A 458 8.72 -26.23 -33.33
N THR A 459 7.60 -26.08 -32.62
CA THR A 459 6.82 -27.23 -32.09
C THR A 459 5.45 -27.41 -32.73
N GLY A 460 4.91 -26.37 -33.37
CA GLY A 460 3.51 -26.33 -33.81
C GLY A 460 2.48 -26.28 -32.68
N SER A 461 2.92 -26.07 -31.43
CA SER A 461 2.04 -26.12 -30.25
C SER A 461 1.01 -25.00 -30.23
N THR A 462 -0.23 -25.33 -29.84
CA THR A 462 -1.35 -24.39 -29.70
C THR A 462 -1.46 -23.81 -28.28
N VAL A 463 -0.42 -23.96 -27.46
CA VAL A 463 -0.41 -23.49 -26.07
C VAL A 463 -0.66 -21.99 -25.95
N ALA A 464 -0.26 -21.19 -26.95
CA ALA A 464 -0.49 -19.74 -26.97
C ALA A 464 -1.99 -19.38 -27.04
N GLU A 465 -2.76 -20.10 -27.86
CA GLU A 465 -4.22 -19.95 -27.96
C GLU A 465 -4.87 -20.32 -26.62
N TYR A 466 -4.46 -21.46 -26.05
CA TYR A 466 -4.95 -21.90 -24.75
C TYR A 466 -4.70 -20.85 -23.66
N ILE A 467 -3.47 -20.35 -23.52
CA ILE A 467 -3.13 -19.35 -22.50
C ILE A 467 -3.97 -18.09 -22.69
N SER A 468 -4.13 -17.64 -23.93
CA SER A 468 -4.90 -16.44 -24.24
C SER A 468 -6.37 -16.60 -23.82
N ASP A 469 -7.00 -17.72 -24.16
CA ASP A 469 -8.41 -18.00 -23.83
C ASP A 469 -8.64 -18.18 -22.33
N HIS A 470 -7.64 -18.67 -21.59
CA HIS A 470 -7.77 -19.01 -20.17
C HIS A 470 -7.30 -17.90 -19.23
N ALA A 471 -6.72 -16.81 -19.74
CA ALA A 471 -6.27 -15.69 -18.91
C ALA A 471 -7.42 -14.88 -18.29
N GLU A 472 -8.63 -14.94 -18.86
CA GLU A 472 -9.85 -14.26 -18.37
C GLU A 472 -9.64 -12.80 -17.91
N GLY A 473 -8.89 -12.06 -18.71
CA GLY A 473 -8.56 -10.66 -18.47
C GLY A 473 -7.46 -10.40 -17.43
N VAL A 474 -6.75 -11.44 -16.99
CA VAL A 474 -5.68 -11.35 -15.98
C VAL A 474 -4.30 -11.50 -16.62
N PHE A 475 -3.72 -10.37 -17.00
CA PHE A 475 -2.41 -10.30 -17.65
C PHE A 475 -1.28 -10.97 -16.88
N LEU A 476 -1.30 -10.86 -15.54
CA LEU A 476 -0.33 -11.52 -14.68
C LEU A 476 -0.37 -13.04 -14.80
N TRP A 477 -1.57 -13.62 -14.91
CA TRP A 477 -1.73 -15.06 -15.09
C TRP A 477 -1.07 -15.48 -16.40
N ALA A 478 -1.41 -14.81 -17.51
CA ALA A 478 -0.80 -15.07 -18.81
C ALA A 478 0.73 -14.96 -18.76
N PHE A 479 1.25 -13.92 -18.10
CA PHE A 479 2.70 -13.75 -17.90
C PHE A 479 3.34 -14.92 -17.15
N LEU A 480 2.73 -15.39 -16.06
CA LEU A 480 3.26 -16.50 -15.26
C LEU A 480 3.24 -17.82 -16.05
N VAL A 481 2.19 -18.08 -16.80
CA VAL A 481 2.09 -19.31 -17.60
C VAL A 481 3.03 -19.29 -18.80
N VAL A 482 3.15 -18.16 -19.51
CA VAL A 482 4.17 -17.98 -20.56
C VAL A 482 5.57 -18.21 -20.00
N LYS A 483 5.87 -17.66 -18.82
CA LYS A 483 7.16 -17.90 -18.16
C LYS A 483 7.38 -19.39 -17.87
N LYS A 484 6.36 -20.10 -17.36
CA LYS A 484 6.43 -21.56 -17.13
C LYS A 484 6.74 -22.33 -18.42
N VAL A 485 6.08 -21.98 -19.54
CA VAL A 485 6.36 -22.59 -20.86
C VAL A 485 7.83 -22.38 -21.26
N LEU A 486 8.29 -21.13 -21.21
CA LEU A 486 9.67 -20.79 -21.59
C LEU A 486 10.71 -21.46 -20.68
N ASP A 487 10.44 -21.57 -19.38
CA ASP A 487 11.36 -22.21 -18.43
C ASP A 487 11.44 -23.74 -18.68
N LEU A 488 10.33 -24.41 -18.99
CA LEU A 488 10.32 -25.84 -19.34
C LEU A 488 10.97 -26.12 -20.70
N ASP A 489 10.75 -25.24 -21.68
CA ASP A 489 11.37 -25.33 -23.00
C ASP A 489 12.90 -25.16 -22.94
N ARG A 490 13.40 -24.24 -22.10
CA ARG A 490 14.84 -24.12 -21.83
C ARG A 490 15.43 -25.35 -21.15
N GLN A 491 14.62 -26.13 -20.43
CA GLN A 491 15.02 -27.41 -19.84
C GLN A 491 14.92 -28.57 -20.83
N HIS A 492 14.67 -28.29 -22.12
CA HIS A 492 14.49 -29.28 -23.18
C HIS A 492 13.35 -30.28 -22.90
N THR A 493 12.32 -29.82 -22.20
CA THR A 493 11.11 -30.61 -21.96
C THR A 493 10.35 -30.80 -23.28
N ALA A 494 9.83 -32.01 -23.52
CA ALA A 494 9.04 -32.30 -24.72
C ALA A 494 7.77 -31.43 -24.78
N SER A 495 7.37 -30.99 -25.98
CA SER A 495 6.22 -30.11 -26.21
C SER A 495 4.93 -30.66 -25.60
N GLU A 496 4.71 -31.96 -25.69
CA GLU A 496 3.50 -32.63 -25.19
C GLU A 496 3.42 -32.55 -23.65
N ILE A 497 4.57 -32.63 -22.98
CA ILE A 497 4.67 -32.50 -21.53
C ILE A 497 4.44 -31.04 -21.12
N ILE A 498 5.02 -30.08 -21.85
CA ILE A 498 4.81 -28.65 -21.59
C ILE A 498 3.32 -28.32 -21.69
N GLU A 499 2.65 -28.77 -22.74
CA GLU A 499 1.21 -28.53 -22.88
C GLU A 499 0.39 -29.17 -21.76
N ALA A 500 0.73 -30.41 -21.36
CA ALA A 500 0.07 -31.07 -20.23
C ALA A 500 0.29 -30.30 -18.91
N GLU A 501 1.48 -29.74 -18.71
CA GLU A 501 1.82 -28.94 -17.52
C GLU A 501 1.14 -27.57 -17.50
N VAL A 502 0.85 -26.99 -18.66
CA VAL A 502 0.07 -25.76 -18.78
C VAL A 502 -1.42 -26.01 -18.50
N ARG A 503 -1.97 -27.12 -18.99
CA ARG A 503 -3.38 -27.50 -18.73
C ARG A 503 -3.68 -27.82 -17.27
N LYS A 504 -2.65 -28.09 -16.46
CA LYS A 504 -2.77 -28.27 -15.00
C LYS A 504 -2.78 -26.95 -14.23
N VAL A 505 -2.43 -25.83 -14.87
CA VAL A 505 -2.36 -24.54 -14.18
C VAL A 505 -3.79 -24.10 -13.80
N PRO A 506 -4.04 -23.76 -12.52
CA PRO A 506 -5.33 -23.25 -12.08
C PRO A 506 -5.72 -21.97 -12.82
N GLN A 507 -7.01 -21.79 -13.08
CA GLN A 507 -7.51 -20.65 -13.86
C GLN A 507 -7.53 -19.34 -13.06
N THR A 508 -7.64 -19.40 -11.74
CA THR A 508 -7.65 -18.19 -10.90
C THR A 508 -6.26 -17.86 -10.37
N LEU A 509 -5.95 -16.57 -10.24
CA LEU A 509 -4.70 -16.15 -9.59
C LEU A 509 -4.63 -16.65 -8.15
N ASP A 510 -5.75 -16.68 -7.41
CA ASP A 510 -5.75 -17.12 -6.03
C ASP A 510 -5.38 -18.60 -5.92
N GLU A 511 -5.95 -19.48 -6.74
CA GLU A 511 -5.57 -20.89 -6.78
C GLU A 511 -4.12 -21.08 -7.26
N LEU A 512 -3.68 -20.30 -8.25
CA LEU A 512 -2.30 -20.32 -8.72
C LEU A 512 -1.34 -19.95 -7.59
N TYR A 513 -1.67 -18.91 -6.80
CA TYR A 513 -0.89 -18.53 -5.63
C TYR A 513 -0.88 -19.60 -4.56
N ILE A 514 -2.03 -20.22 -4.29
CA ILE A 514 -2.15 -21.33 -3.35
C ILE A 514 -1.24 -22.49 -3.76
N GLU A 515 -1.30 -22.90 -5.03
CA GLU A 515 -0.47 -23.98 -5.55
C GLU A 515 1.02 -23.62 -5.49
N MET A 516 1.39 -22.38 -5.83
CA MET A 516 2.77 -21.91 -5.72
C MET A 516 3.26 -21.99 -4.27
N VAL A 517 2.51 -21.43 -3.31
CA VAL A 517 2.87 -21.43 -1.89
C VAL A 517 2.92 -22.85 -1.33
N GLN A 518 2.02 -23.75 -1.71
CA GLN A 518 2.03 -25.16 -1.28
C GLN A 518 3.24 -25.94 -1.77
N LYS A 519 3.85 -25.52 -2.89
CA LYS A 519 5.05 -26.13 -3.46
C LYS A 519 6.34 -25.48 -2.99
N MET A 520 6.27 -24.39 -2.24
CA MET A 520 7.44 -23.71 -1.70
C MET A 520 8.11 -24.56 -0.62
N ASP A 521 9.44 -24.58 -0.65
CA ASP A 521 10.21 -25.06 0.50
C ASP A 521 10.18 -24.02 1.64
N GLN A 522 10.71 -24.39 2.82
CA GLN A 522 10.75 -23.50 3.97
C GLN A 522 11.51 -22.18 3.69
N HIS A 523 12.46 -22.18 2.76
CA HIS A 523 13.26 -21.01 2.42
C HIS A 523 12.48 -20.04 1.51
N SER A 524 11.74 -20.58 0.55
CA SER A 524 10.78 -19.86 -0.27
C SER A 524 9.65 -19.25 0.56
N ILE A 525 9.15 -19.98 1.56
CA ILE A 525 8.16 -19.47 2.52
C ILE A 525 8.77 -18.31 3.31
N ALA A 526 9.93 -18.50 3.93
CA ALA A 526 10.64 -17.47 4.70
C ALA A 526 10.89 -16.18 3.91
N LEU A 527 11.39 -16.30 2.69
CA LEU A 527 11.60 -15.17 1.78
C LEU A 527 10.26 -14.46 1.50
N THR A 528 9.22 -15.23 1.17
CA THR A 528 7.90 -14.70 0.86
C THR A 528 7.29 -14.00 2.07
N GLU A 529 7.40 -14.57 3.27
CA GLU A 529 6.97 -13.98 4.54
C GLU A 529 7.67 -12.65 4.79
N CYS A 530 9.00 -12.59 4.64
CA CYS A 530 9.76 -11.36 4.80
C CYS A 530 9.30 -10.27 3.83
N ILE A 531 9.04 -10.61 2.56
CA ILE A 531 8.56 -9.65 1.55
C ILE A 531 7.10 -9.23 1.79
N CYS A 532 6.25 -10.13 2.27
CA CYS A 532 4.82 -9.86 2.48
C CYS A 532 4.55 -9.08 3.74
N PHE A 533 5.25 -9.42 4.83
CA PHE A 533 5.00 -8.88 6.17
C PHE A 533 5.87 -7.68 6.52
N ALA A 534 6.79 -7.28 5.64
CA ALA A 534 7.54 -6.05 5.85
C ALA A 534 6.63 -4.82 5.81
N LEU A 535 6.85 -3.90 6.75
CA LEU A 535 6.12 -2.63 6.85
C LEU A 535 6.36 -1.71 5.65
N ARG A 536 7.49 -1.91 4.95
CA ARG A 536 7.90 -1.18 3.75
C ARG A 536 8.72 -2.13 2.86
N PRO A 537 9.00 -1.78 1.60
CA PRO A 537 9.90 -2.56 0.77
C PRO A 537 11.26 -2.68 1.46
N LEU A 538 11.80 -3.89 1.49
CA LEU A 538 13.11 -4.18 2.07
C LEU A 538 14.18 -4.00 1.00
N SER A 539 15.32 -3.43 1.39
CA SER A 539 16.50 -3.48 0.54
C SER A 539 16.99 -4.92 0.40
N LEU A 540 17.82 -5.21 -0.61
CA LEU A 540 18.43 -6.53 -0.71
C LEU A 540 19.24 -6.87 0.55
N GLU A 541 19.97 -5.91 1.10
CA GLU A 541 20.74 -6.12 2.33
C GLU A 541 19.82 -6.42 3.52
N GLU A 542 18.74 -5.67 3.71
CA GLU A 542 17.77 -5.90 4.78
C GLU A 542 17.08 -7.25 4.65
N LEU A 543 16.70 -7.63 3.43
CA LEU A 543 16.08 -8.92 3.17
C LEU A 543 17.07 -10.07 3.41
N HIS A 544 18.36 -9.88 3.11
CA HIS A 544 19.40 -10.87 3.40
C HIS A 544 19.51 -11.11 4.90
N TYR A 545 19.60 -10.02 5.68
CA TYR A 545 19.65 -10.11 7.13
C TYR A 545 18.36 -10.67 7.73
N ALA A 546 17.20 -10.34 7.18
CA ALA A 546 15.93 -10.87 7.66
C ALA A 546 15.88 -12.40 7.54
N ILE A 547 16.24 -12.94 6.38
CA ILE A 547 16.24 -14.39 6.12
C ILE A 547 17.31 -15.10 6.95
N ALA A 548 18.52 -14.55 7.02
CA ALA A 548 19.63 -15.14 7.77
C ALA A 548 19.35 -15.24 9.28
N ASN A 549 18.68 -14.23 9.87
CA ASN A 549 18.41 -14.20 11.31
C ASN A 549 17.14 -14.95 11.74
N TYR A 550 16.11 -15.04 10.88
CA TYR A 550 14.85 -15.69 11.26
C TYR A 550 14.84 -17.21 11.08
N TYR A 551 15.64 -17.77 10.16
CA TYR A 551 15.51 -19.18 9.75
C TYR A 551 16.82 -19.99 9.80
N ASP A 552 17.86 -19.49 10.48
CA ASP A 552 19.18 -20.15 10.55
C ASP A 552 19.70 -20.55 9.15
N TYR A 553 19.49 -19.64 8.18
CA TYR A 553 19.71 -19.90 6.76
C TYR A 553 21.15 -19.58 6.36
N ASP A 554 21.92 -20.62 6.06
CA ASP A 554 23.25 -20.49 5.46
C ASP A 554 23.10 -20.55 3.93
N PHE A 555 23.29 -19.42 3.23
CA PHE A 555 23.26 -19.37 1.76
C PHE A 555 24.19 -20.47 1.20
N ARG A 556 23.60 -21.47 0.53
CA ARG A 556 24.22 -22.70 -0.01
C ARG A 556 25.71 -22.85 0.30
N SER A 557 26.00 -23.61 1.35
CA SER A 557 27.33 -24.10 1.68
C SER A 557 27.82 -25.08 0.61
N SER A 558 28.97 -24.79 0.00
CA SER A 558 29.90 -25.86 -0.38
C SER A 558 30.36 -26.54 0.92
N PRO A 559 30.48 -27.87 0.97
CA PRO A 559 30.80 -28.57 2.21
C PRO A 559 32.26 -28.32 2.56
N GLU A 560 32.52 -27.58 3.62
CA GLU A 560 33.67 -27.78 4.52
C GLU A 560 33.57 -26.79 5.69
N GLY A 561 33.68 -27.33 6.90
CA GLY A 561 33.37 -26.63 8.14
C GLY A 561 34.35 -25.50 8.46
N ALA A 562 33.79 -24.36 8.88
CA ALA A 562 34.47 -23.39 9.73
C ALA A 562 33.44 -22.54 10.47
N ILE A 563 33.77 -22.24 11.72
CA ILE A 563 33.00 -21.44 12.68
C ILE A 563 32.75 -20.03 12.12
N GLN A 564 31.54 -19.52 12.41
CA GLN A 564 30.99 -18.19 12.12
C GLN A 564 32.00 -17.05 11.91
N GLU A 565 32.31 -16.74 10.66
CA GLU A 565 32.51 -15.36 10.19
C GLU A 565 31.28 -14.99 9.35
N LYS A 566 30.69 -13.81 9.59
CA LYS A 566 29.61 -13.27 8.76
C LYS A 566 30.07 -13.27 7.29
N LYS A 567 29.56 -14.22 6.49
CA LYS A 567 29.87 -14.31 5.06
C LYS A 567 29.51 -12.98 4.39
N PRO A 568 30.34 -12.47 3.46
CA PRO A 568 30.07 -11.21 2.78
C PRO A 568 28.81 -11.32 1.91
N TYR A 569 27.99 -10.28 1.96
CA TYR A 569 26.80 -10.11 1.13
C TYR A 569 27.14 -10.26 -0.37
N ARG A 570 26.52 -11.23 -1.04
CA ARG A 570 26.66 -11.47 -2.49
C ARG A 570 25.37 -11.13 -3.21
N GLY A 571 25.16 -9.85 -3.52
CA GLY A 571 23.93 -9.35 -4.15
C GLY A 571 23.49 -10.12 -5.41
N ALA A 572 24.43 -10.58 -6.25
CA ALA A 572 24.09 -11.37 -7.45
C ALA A 572 23.49 -12.75 -7.14
N ALA A 573 23.97 -13.42 -6.09
CA ALA A 573 23.41 -14.70 -5.66
C ALA A 573 22.00 -14.51 -5.07
N MET A 574 21.82 -13.43 -4.30
CA MET A 574 20.53 -13.09 -3.72
C MET A 574 19.48 -12.71 -4.76
N LEU A 575 19.85 -12.02 -5.84
CA LEU A 575 18.92 -11.72 -6.94
C LEU A 575 18.41 -12.98 -7.63
N ASN A 576 19.30 -13.95 -7.84
CA ASN A 576 18.92 -15.25 -8.39
C ASN A 576 17.99 -16.00 -7.41
N ASP A 577 18.31 -15.98 -6.13
CA ASP A 577 17.48 -16.61 -5.10
C ASP A 577 16.12 -15.92 -4.95
N ILE A 578 16.02 -14.59 -5.05
CA ILE A 578 14.73 -13.88 -5.11
C ILE A 578 13.92 -14.37 -6.30
N GLN A 579 14.53 -14.52 -7.47
CA GLN A 579 13.82 -14.94 -8.67
C GLN A 579 13.35 -16.40 -8.62
N ILE A 580 14.17 -17.29 -8.04
CA ILE A 580 13.90 -18.72 -7.89
C ILE A 580 12.93 -18.98 -6.73
N LEU A 581 13.30 -18.53 -5.52
CA LEU A 581 12.60 -18.85 -4.29
C LEU A 581 11.26 -18.12 -4.18
N SER A 582 11.09 -16.93 -4.78
CA SER A 582 9.77 -16.28 -4.80
C SER A 582 8.83 -16.86 -5.86
N CYS A 583 9.26 -17.87 -6.65
CA CYS A 583 8.53 -18.39 -7.80
C CYS A 583 8.17 -17.30 -8.83
N GLY A 584 8.97 -16.23 -8.91
CA GLY A 584 8.69 -15.06 -9.75
C GLY A 584 7.63 -14.11 -9.20
N LEU A 585 7.17 -14.30 -7.97
CA LEU A 585 6.20 -13.44 -7.29
C LEU A 585 6.84 -12.21 -6.66
N ALA A 586 8.16 -12.19 -6.53
CA ALA A 586 8.93 -11.03 -6.16
C ALA A 586 9.68 -10.43 -7.37
N GLU A 587 9.95 -9.14 -7.29
CA GLU A 587 10.83 -8.43 -8.20
C GLU A 587 11.75 -7.49 -7.43
N HIS A 588 13.04 -7.52 -7.79
CA HIS A 588 13.99 -6.49 -7.38
C HIS A 588 13.90 -5.29 -8.31
N LYS A 589 13.99 -4.09 -7.73
CA LYS A 589 14.03 -2.82 -8.45
C LYS A 589 15.44 -2.25 -8.37
N PRO A 590 16.24 -2.29 -9.44
CA PRO A 590 17.64 -1.86 -9.42
C PRO A 590 17.86 -0.39 -9.04
N HIS A 591 16.90 0.49 -9.36
CA HIS A 591 17.03 1.93 -9.12
C HIS A 591 16.81 2.32 -7.64
N SER A 592 16.01 1.56 -6.92
CA SER A 592 15.67 1.81 -5.52
C SER A 592 16.27 0.78 -4.56
N ASP A 593 16.98 -0.22 -5.11
CA ASP A 593 17.57 -1.39 -4.44
C ASP A 593 16.63 -2.13 -3.48
N VAL A 594 15.32 -2.12 -3.78
CA VAL A 594 14.29 -2.76 -2.96
C VAL A 594 13.61 -3.92 -3.67
N VAL A 595 13.10 -4.85 -2.87
CA VAL A 595 12.35 -6.03 -3.32
C VAL A 595 10.87 -5.84 -3.04
N HIS A 596 10.05 -5.98 -4.09
CA HIS A 596 8.59 -5.90 -4.03
C HIS A 596 7.96 -7.22 -4.44
N SER A 597 6.71 -7.44 -4.05
CA SER A 597 5.91 -8.49 -4.69
C SER A 597 5.15 -7.95 -5.91
N ARG A 598 5.00 -8.79 -6.93
CA ARG A 598 4.44 -8.43 -8.23
C ARG A 598 2.92 -8.20 -8.19
N THR A 599 2.18 -8.89 -7.32
CA THR A 599 0.76 -8.64 -6.96
C THR A 599 0.25 -9.78 -6.08
N LEU A 600 0.72 -9.88 -4.83
CA LEU A 600 0.16 -10.89 -3.94
C LEU A 600 -1.23 -10.42 -3.41
N PRO A 601 -2.19 -11.34 -3.19
CA PRO A 601 -3.50 -11.01 -2.64
C PRO A 601 -3.38 -10.24 -1.31
N ALA A 602 -4.47 -9.54 -0.94
CA ALA A 602 -4.55 -8.82 0.33
C ALA A 602 -4.16 -9.74 1.50
N PHE A 603 -3.54 -9.12 2.51
CA PHE A 603 -2.84 -9.70 3.65
C PHE A 603 -3.53 -10.93 4.30
N ASP A 604 -4.86 -10.98 4.31
CA ASP A 604 -5.64 -11.99 5.03
C ASP A 604 -5.55 -13.39 4.39
N GLY A 605 -5.45 -13.48 3.07
CA GLY A 605 -5.37 -14.77 2.37
C GLY A 605 -4.02 -15.44 2.53
N LEU A 606 -2.93 -14.68 2.38
CA LEU A 606 -1.57 -15.21 2.47
C LEU A 606 -1.16 -15.56 3.90
N SER A 607 -1.56 -14.76 4.89
CA SER A 607 -1.26 -15.10 6.29
C SER A 607 -1.93 -16.42 6.69
N ALA A 608 -3.20 -16.63 6.31
CA ALA A 608 -3.92 -17.89 6.52
C ALA A 608 -3.33 -19.07 5.73
N LEU A 609 -2.76 -18.81 4.53
CA LEU A 609 -2.14 -19.83 3.70
C LEU A 609 -0.75 -20.24 4.19
N LEU A 610 0.08 -19.26 4.58
CA LEU A 610 1.43 -19.50 5.10
C LEU A 610 1.39 -20.15 6.48
N SER A 611 0.43 -19.76 7.34
CA SER A 611 0.22 -20.41 8.65
C SER A 611 -0.29 -21.86 8.54
N ARG A 612 -1.12 -22.20 7.53
CA ARG A 612 -1.56 -23.58 7.28
C ARG A 612 -0.48 -24.47 6.66
N GLY A 613 0.47 -23.89 5.92
CA GLY A 613 1.60 -24.63 5.34
C GLY A 613 2.61 -25.11 6.40
N GLY A 614 2.75 -24.38 7.51
CA GLY A 614 3.66 -24.73 8.60
C GLY A 614 3.21 -25.89 9.50
N GLU A 615 1.94 -26.28 9.47
CA GLU A 615 1.41 -27.38 10.30
C GLU A 615 1.56 -28.78 9.67
N LYS A 616 2.16 -28.88 8.47
CA LYS A 616 2.43 -30.15 7.78
C LYS A 616 3.90 -30.32 7.36
N VAL A 617 4.83 -30.14 8.30
CA VAL A 617 6.20 -30.68 8.19
C VAL A 617 6.59 -31.32 9.50
#